data_AF-A0A1Q7UJH8-F1
#
_entry.id   AF-A0A1Q7UJH8-F1
#
_cell.length_a   1.000
_cell.length_b   1.000
_cell.length_c   1.000
_cell.angle_alpha   90.00
_cell.angle_beta   90.00
_cell.angle_gamma   90.00
#
_symmetry.space_group_name_H-M   'P 1'
#
loop_
_entity.id
_entity.type
_entity.pdbx_description
1 polymer ?
#
loop_
_entity_poly.entity_id
_entity_poly.type
_entity_poly.pdbx_seq_one_letter_code
_entity_poly.pdbx_strand_id
1 'polypeptide(L)'
;MWPEPVERIASFLRESEAVAQLEELPDGVRSAPGPAARAEAFDCDGHTIVALFPDDRDVDRARLARRAGCSELRRSQDRPFPYQGTRVLVDRSLLPLRRIWLPAGSPRHVVGLGPRQLLRLTRAETGVFVIDD
;
A
#
# COMPACT_ATOMS: atom_id res chain seq x y z
N MET A 1 15.83 0.13 18.61
CA MET A 1 16.10 -0.88 17.56
C MET A 1 14.76 -1.25 16.96
N TRP A 2 14.64 -1.24 15.63
CA TRP A 2 13.38 -1.59 14.99
C TRP A 2 13.10 -3.10 15.12
N PRO A 3 11.82 -3.52 15.21
CA PRO A 3 11.44 -4.90 14.99
C PRO A 3 11.92 -5.41 13.63
N GLU A 4 12.21 -6.70 13.50
CA GLU A 4 12.78 -7.28 12.29
C GLU A 4 12.03 -6.95 10.99
N PRO A 5 10.68 -7.03 10.92
CA PRO A 5 9.94 -6.68 9.71
C PRO A 5 10.05 -5.19 9.36
N VAL A 6 10.17 -4.34 10.38
CA VAL A 6 10.32 -2.88 10.25
C VAL A 6 11.73 -2.54 9.75
N GLU A 7 12.75 -3.23 10.26
CA GLU A 7 14.15 -3.04 9.83
C GLU A 7 14.36 -3.43 8.36
N ARG A 8 13.67 -4.47 7.86
CA ARG A 8 13.67 -4.81 6.43
C ARG A 8 13.15 -3.66 5.57
N ILE A 9 12.06 -3.02 6.00
CA ILE A 9 11.49 -1.85 5.31
C ILE A 9 12.45 -0.66 5.39
N ALA A 10 13.01 -0.37 6.57
CA ALA A 10 14.00 0.69 6.75
C ALA A 10 15.21 0.49 5.82
N SER A 11 15.68 -0.75 5.69
CA SER A 11 16.81 -1.10 4.82
C SER A 11 16.48 -0.90 3.35
N PHE A 12 15.33 -1.40 2.89
CA PHE A 12 14.85 -1.17 1.53
C PHE A 12 14.74 0.32 1.19
N LEU A 13 14.18 1.14 2.10
CA LEU A 13 14.03 2.58 1.90
C LEU A 13 15.39 3.28 1.75
N ARG A 14 16.37 2.91 2.60
CA ARG A 14 17.74 3.44 2.52
C ARG A 14 18.42 3.05 1.20
N GLU A 15 18.38 1.78 0.83
CA GLU A 15 18.99 1.26 -0.40
C GLU A 15 18.36 1.84 -1.67
N SER A 16 17.08 2.19 -1.62
CA SER A 16 16.34 2.78 -2.75
C SER A 16 16.42 4.30 -2.81
N GLU A 17 17.21 4.92 -1.92
CA GLU A 17 17.33 6.37 -1.73
C GLU A 17 15.95 7.03 -1.63
N ALA A 18 15.09 6.45 -0.78
CA ALA A 18 13.72 6.88 -0.62
C ALA A 18 13.60 8.08 0.33
N VAL A 19 12.76 9.06 -0.02
CA VAL A 19 12.36 10.18 0.83
C VAL A 19 11.09 9.74 1.57
N ALA A 20 11.28 8.92 2.60
CA ALA A 20 10.20 8.37 3.41
C ALA A 20 10.43 8.67 4.89
N GLN A 21 9.34 8.66 5.65
CA GLN A 21 9.33 8.85 7.10
C GLN A 21 8.76 7.59 7.75
N LEU A 22 9.64 6.83 8.40
CA LEU A 22 9.26 5.64 9.16
C LEU A 22 9.05 6.03 10.62
N GLU A 23 7.89 5.70 11.18
CA GLU A 23 7.51 6.07 12.55
C GLU A 23 6.96 4.88 13.33
N GLU A 24 7.22 4.88 14.63
CA GLU A 24 6.46 4.12 15.60
C GLU A 24 5.36 5.01 16.18
N LEU A 25 4.12 4.53 16.13
CA LEU A 25 2.97 5.19 16.74
C LEU A 25 3.09 5.16 18.27
N PRO A 26 2.70 6.24 18.97
CA PRO A 26 2.64 6.26 20.42
C PRO A 26 1.74 5.17 21.01
N ASP A 27 1.98 4.81 22.27
CA ASP A 27 1.16 3.82 22.97
C ASP A 27 -0.33 4.20 22.92
N GLY A 28 -1.17 3.25 22.52
CA GLY A 28 -2.63 3.45 22.40
C GLY A 28 -3.09 4.14 21.10
N VAL A 29 -2.19 4.71 20.31
CA VAL A 29 -2.52 5.29 19.00
C VAL A 29 -2.50 4.21 17.93
N ARG A 30 -3.59 4.12 17.15
CA ARG A 30 -3.73 3.14 16.07
C ARG A 30 -3.87 3.75 14.68
N SER A 31 -4.11 5.06 14.60
CA SER A 31 -4.28 5.78 13.34
C SER A 31 -2.96 6.42 12.90
N ALA A 32 -2.78 6.52 11.59
CA ALA A 32 -1.64 7.22 11.02
C ALA A 32 -1.73 8.74 11.27
N PRO A 33 -0.60 9.48 11.22
CA PRO A 33 -0.56 10.92 11.42
C PRO A 33 -1.29 11.78 10.37
N GLY A 34 -1.78 11.17 9.29
CA GLY A 34 -2.45 11.86 8.18
C GLY A 34 -3.14 10.86 7.25
N PRO A 35 -3.45 11.25 6.00
CA PRO A 35 -4.12 10.38 5.04
C PRO A 35 -3.43 9.01 4.94
N ALA A 36 -4.18 7.96 5.26
CA ALA A 36 -3.70 6.59 5.24
C ALA A 36 -4.19 5.89 3.98
N ALA A 37 -3.35 5.00 3.46
CA ALA A 37 -3.76 4.06 2.44
C ALA A 37 -3.72 2.65 3.02
N ARG A 38 -4.74 1.87 2.67
CA ARG A 38 -4.80 0.44 2.94
C ARG A 38 -4.18 -0.31 1.77
N ALA A 39 -3.50 -1.40 2.06
CA ALA A 39 -3.02 -2.34 1.07
C ALA A 39 -3.71 -3.68 1.29
N GLU A 40 -4.40 -4.18 0.27
CA GLU A 40 -5.01 -5.52 0.30
C GLU A 40 -4.46 -6.36 -0.85
N ALA A 41 -4.18 -7.63 -0.57
CA ALA A 41 -3.73 -8.59 -1.56
C ALA A 41 -4.91 -9.37 -2.14
N PHE A 42 -4.87 -9.60 -3.45
CA PHE A 42 -5.87 -10.37 -4.17
C PHE A 42 -5.22 -11.43 -5.05
N ASP A 43 -5.85 -12.59 -5.14
CA ASP A 43 -5.65 -13.58 -6.18
C ASP A 43 -6.41 -13.13 -7.44
N CYS A 44 -5.68 -12.92 -8.53
CA CYS A 44 -6.14 -12.53 -9.85
C CYS A 44 -5.78 -13.67 -10.81
N ASP A 45 -6.73 -14.55 -11.09
CA ASP A 45 -6.54 -15.73 -11.95
C ASP A 45 -5.26 -16.55 -11.63
N GLY A 46 -4.97 -16.76 -10.34
CA GLY A 46 -3.78 -17.50 -9.88
C GLY A 46 -2.52 -16.65 -9.64
N HIS A 47 -2.58 -15.34 -9.91
CA HIS A 47 -1.49 -14.40 -9.66
C HIS A 47 -1.83 -13.43 -8.53
N THR A 48 -0.93 -13.25 -7.56
CA THR A 48 -1.15 -12.27 -6.48
C THR A 48 -0.91 -10.84 -6.97
N ILE A 49 -1.88 -9.96 -6.77
CA ILE A 49 -1.77 -8.51 -6.92
C ILE A 49 -1.97 -7.81 -5.57
N VAL A 50 -1.47 -6.59 -5.43
CA VAL A 50 -1.73 -5.72 -4.28
C VAL A 50 -2.45 -4.46 -4.77
N ALA A 51 -3.58 -4.15 -4.16
CA ALA A 51 -4.31 -2.90 -4.39
C ALA A 51 -4.09 -1.94 -3.22
N LEU A 52 -3.70 -0.70 -3.53
CA LEU A 52 -3.61 0.40 -2.57
C LEU A 52 -4.69 1.43 -2.84
N PHE A 53 -5.44 1.79 -1.81
CA PHE A 53 -6.58 2.70 -1.87
C PHE A 53 -6.70 3.44 -0.52
N PRO A 54 -7.44 4.56 -0.45
CA PRO A 54 -7.62 5.28 0.81
C PRO A 54 -8.24 4.39 1.89
N ASP A 55 -7.76 4.51 3.13
CA ASP A 55 -8.17 3.64 4.24
C ASP A 55 -9.65 3.80 4.64
N ASP A 56 -10.28 4.91 4.27
CA ASP A 56 -11.68 5.24 4.53
C ASP A 56 -12.61 4.86 3.36
N ARG A 57 -12.11 4.17 2.34
CA ARG A 57 -12.89 3.74 1.16
C ARG A 57 -12.88 2.22 1.01
N ASP A 58 -13.97 1.71 0.45
CA ASP A 58 -14.07 0.33 0.01
C ASP A 58 -13.69 0.19 -1.47
N VAL A 59 -13.13 -0.97 -1.80
CA VAL A 59 -12.77 -1.35 -3.17
C VAL A 59 -14.00 -1.85 -3.92
N ASP A 60 -14.26 -1.25 -5.08
CA ASP A 60 -15.11 -1.84 -6.12
C ASP A 60 -14.34 -2.99 -6.79
N ARG A 61 -14.62 -4.22 -6.35
CA ARG A 61 -13.94 -5.42 -6.84
C ARG A 61 -14.11 -5.64 -8.34
N ALA A 62 -15.23 -5.20 -8.94
CA ALA A 62 -15.46 -5.34 -10.37
C ALA A 62 -14.58 -4.36 -11.16
N ARG A 63 -14.46 -3.10 -10.70
CA ARG A 63 -13.51 -2.14 -11.27
C ARG A 63 -12.06 -2.60 -11.09
N LEU A 64 -11.71 -3.13 -9.93
CA LEU A 64 -10.36 -3.65 -9.65
C LEU A 64 -10.03 -4.84 -10.57
N ALA A 65 -10.92 -5.83 -10.67
CA ALA A 65 -10.74 -7.00 -11.54
C ALA A 65 -10.55 -6.57 -13.00
N ARG A 66 -11.40 -5.66 -13.51
CA ARG A 66 -11.26 -5.11 -14.86
C ARG A 66 -9.93 -4.37 -15.06
N ARG A 67 -9.49 -3.57 -14.07
CA ARG A 67 -8.22 -2.85 -14.15
C ARG A 67 -7.01 -3.78 -14.12
N ALA A 68 -7.11 -4.85 -13.34
CA ALA A 68 -6.11 -5.89 -13.25
C ALA A 68 -6.16 -6.84 -14.47
N GLY A 69 -7.25 -6.86 -15.23
CA GLY A 69 -7.42 -7.75 -16.37
C GLY A 69 -7.70 -9.20 -15.96
N CYS A 70 -8.33 -9.41 -14.81
CA CYS A 70 -8.67 -10.74 -14.28
C CYS A 70 -10.14 -11.06 -14.54
N SER A 71 -10.42 -12.34 -14.73
CA SER A 71 -11.79 -12.88 -14.79
C SER A 71 -12.36 -13.15 -13.40
N GLU A 72 -11.52 -13.65 -12.48
CA GLU A 72 -11.85 -13.86 -11.08
C GLU A 72 -10.91 -13.06 -10.17
N LEU A 73 -11.46 -12.48 -9.10
CA LEU A 73 -10.70 -11.75 -8.09
C LEU A 73 -11.14 -12.18 -6.69
N ARG A 74 -10.21 -12.77 -5.93
CA ARG A 74 -10.45 -13.22 -4.55
C ARG A 74 -9.47 -12.57 -3.59
N ARG A 75 -9.87 -12.32 -2.34
CA ARG A 75 -8.90 -11.89 -1.33
C ARG A 75 -7.85 -12.98 -1.11
N SER A 76 -6.61 -12.56 -0.94
CA SER A 76 -5.47 -13.43 -0.67
C SER A 76 -4.78 -13.02 0.62
N GLN A 77 -3.74 -13.74 1.01
CA GLN A 77 -2.92 -13.39 2.16
C GLN A 77 -2.20 -12.06 1.94
N ASP A 78 -2.22 -11.21 2.96
CA ASP A 78 -1.61 -9.89 2.93
C ASP A 78 -0.12 -9.94 2.54
N ARG A 79 0.29 -8.93 1.79
CA ARG A 79 1.67 -8.71 1.37
C ARG A 79 2.18 -7.43 2.01
N PRO A 80 3.24 -7.46 2.83
CA PRO A 80 3.78 -6.25 3.42
C PRO A 80 4.51 -5.40 2.37
N PHE A 81 4.53 -4.08 2.59
CA PHE A 81 5.42 -3.17 1.86
C PHE A 81 6.86 -3.69 2.00
N PRO A 82 7.67 -3.74 0.91
CA PRO A 82 7.51 -3.05 -0.37
C PRO A 82 6.84 -3.85 -1.50
N TYR A 83 6.07 -4.90 -1.18
CA TYR A 83 5.29 -5.70 -2.14
C TYR A 83 6.14 -6.34 -3.25
N GLN A 84 7.37 -6.73 -2.93
CA GLN A 84 8.32 -7.29 -3.90
C GLN A 84 7.76 -8.52 -4.62
N GLY A 85 7.98 -8.57 -5.94
CA GLY A 85 7.53 -9.68 -6.78
C GLY A 85 6.03 -9.73 -7.05
N THR A 86 5.26 -8.71 -6.64
CA THR A 86 3.83 -8.63 -6.90
C THR A 86 3.50 -7.44 -7.80
N ARG A 87 2.45 -7.58 -8.60
CA ARG A 87 1.91 -6.45 -9.37
C ARG A 87 1.12 -5.55 -8.43
N VAL A 88 1.38 -4.25 -8.47
CA VAL A 88 0.79 -3.27 -7.55
C VAL A 88 -0.10 -2.30 -8.33
N LEU A 89 -1.33 -2.11 -7.85
CA LEU A 89 -2.30 -1.14 -8.34
C LEU A 89 -2.55 -0.08 -7.28
N VAL A 90 -2.45 1.19 -7.63
CA VAL A 90 -2.71 2.33 -6.74
C VAL A 90 -3.93 3.09 -7.25
N ASP A 91 -4.91 3.32 -6.38
CA ASP A 91 -6.08 4.09 -6.72
C ASP A 91 -5.70 5.56 -6.96
N ARG A 92 -6.25 6.15 -8.01
CA ARG A 92 -5.90 7.47 -8.50
C ARG A 92 -6.23 8.56 -7.48
N SER A 93 -7.19 8.33 -6.59
CA SER A 93 -7.56 9.26 -5.51
C SER A 93 -6.42 9.54 -4.53
N LEU A 94 -5.40 8.66 -4.44
CA LEU A 94 -4.24 8.88 -3.59
C LEU A 94 -3.20 9.84 -4.20
N LEU A 95 -3.21 10.03 -5.52
CA LEU A 95 -2.15 10.77 -6.23
C LEU A 95 -2.10 12.29 -5.97
N PRO A 96 -3.22 12.99 -5.68
CA PRO A 96 -3.19 14.40 -5.31
C PRO A 96 -2.58 14.67 -3.93
N LEU A 97 -2.46 13.65 -3.07
CA LEU A 97 -1.97 13.80 -1.71
C LEU A 97 -0.46 14.10 -1.70
N ARG A 98 -0.01 14.95 -0.77
CA ARG A 98 1.42 15.23 -0.60
C ARG A 98 2.18 14.07 0.04
N ARG A 99 1.50 13.35 0.92
CA ARG A 99 2.03 12.21 1.67
C ARG A 99 0.88 11.27 1.99
N ILE A 100 1.15 9.98 1.92
CA ILE A 100 0.29 8.90 2.35
C ILE A 100 1.03 8.03 3.34
N TRP A 101 0.30 7.48 4.30
CA TRP A 101 0.83 6.59 5.33
C TRP A 101 0.37 5.15 5.09
N LEU A 102 1.31 4.20 5.20
CA LEU A 102 1.08 2.77 5.05
C LEU A 102 1.52 2.02 6.31
N PRO A 103 0.93 0.86 6.63
CA PRO A 103 1.50 -0.07 7.61
C PRO A 103 2.94 -0.46 7.26
N ALA A 104 3.82 -0.51 8.26
CA ALA A 104 5.24 -0.77 8.07
C ALA A 104 5.72 -1.99 8.87
N GLY A 105 5.14 -3.16 8.58
CA GLY A 105 5.66 -4.45 9.09
C GLY A 105 5.27 -4.81 10.52
N SER A 106 4.56 -3.93 11.25
CA SER A 106 3.94 -4.27 12.53
C SER A 106 2.72 -3.38 12.82
N PRO A 107 1.88 -3.73 13.81
CA PRO A 107 0.67 -2.95 14.14
C PRO A 107 0.92 -1.52 14.61
N ARG A 108 2.16 -1.19 14.99
CA ARG A 108 2.52 0.12 15.55
C ARG A 108 3.40 0.95 14.64
N HIS A 109 3.79 0.41 13.50
CA HIS A 109 4.77 1.08 12.65
C HIS A 109 4.12 1.50 11.35
N VAL A 110 4.38 2.74 10.95
CA VAL A 110 3.85 3.33 9.73
C VAL A 110 4.96 3.97 8.92
N VAL A 111 4.81 3.96 7.59
CA VAL A 111 5.72 4.64 6.66
C VAL A 111 4.95 5.69 5.88
N GLY A 112 5.39 6.94 5.99
CA GLY A 112 4.89 8.09 5.26
C GLY A 112 5.76 8.40 4.04
N LEU A 113 5.17 8.43 2.85
CA LEU A 113 5.88 8.78 1.62
C LEU A 113 4.96 9.48 0.62
N GLY A 114 5.55 10.21 -0.33
CA GLY A 114 4.77 10.83 -1.41
C GLY A 114 4.26 9.78 -2.41
N PRO A 115 3.07 9.96 -3.02
CA PRO A 115 2.52 9.00 -3.98
C PRO A 115 3.46 8.71 -5.16
N ARG A 116 4.17 9.73 -5.68
CA ARG A 116 5.17 9.53 -6.76
C ARG A 116 6.30 8.60 -6.35
N GLN A 117 6.74 8.69 -5.09
CA GLN A 117 7.78 7.81 -4.57
C GLN A 117 7.26 6.39 -4.37
N LEU A 118 6.03 6.25 -3.84
CA LEU A 118 5.37 4.95 -3.75
C LEU A 118 5.33 4.28 -5.13
N LEU A 119 4.83 4.97 -6.16
CA LEU A 119 4.77 4.45 -7.53
C LEU A 119 6.15 4.01 -8.04
N ARG A 120 7.21 4.80 -7.79
CA ARG A 120 8.59 4.46 -8.18
C ARG A 120 9.08 3.18 -7.47
N LEU A 121 8.88 3.09 -6.16
CA LEU A 121 9.40 2.00 -5.33
C LEU A 121 8.68 0.67 -5.62
N THR A 122 7.38 0.71 -5.88
CA THR A 122 6.56 -0.48 -6.09
C THR A 122 6.32 -0.80 -7.57
N ARG A 123 6.82 0.04 -8.48
CA ARG A 123 6.53 -0.02 -9.93
C ARG A 123 5.03 -0.12 -10.20
N ALA A 124 4.24 0.60 -9.40
CA ALA A 124 2.80 0.46 -9.42
C ALA A 124 2.18 1.06 -10.67
N GLU A 125 1.12 0.40 -11.11
CA GLU A 125 0.16 0.92 -12.07
C GLU A 125 -0.94 1.70 -11.34
N THR A 126 -1.56 2.67 -12.02
CA THR A 126 -2.66 3.46 -11.42
C THR A 126 -4.02 3.07 -12.01
N GLY A 127 -5.10 3.24 -11.25
CA GLY A 127 -6.47 2.95 -11.67
C GLY A 127 -7.52 3.67 -10.85
N VAL A 128 -8.80 3.48 -11.21
CA VAL A 128 -9.94 3.94 -10.40
C VAL A 128 -10.75 2.71 -10.06
N PHE A 129 -10.76 2.33 -8.79
CA PHE A 129 -11.34 1.09 -8.32
C PHE A 129 -11.87 1.15 -6.88
N VAL A 130 -12.01 2.34 -6.31
CA VAL A 130 -12.81 2.55 -5.10
C VAL A 130 -14.27 2.82 -5.46
N ILE A 131 -15.16 2.53 -4.52
CA ILE A 131 -16.56 2.95 -4.57
C ILE A 131 -16.57 4.48 -4.40
N ASP A 132 -17.35 5.19 -5.22
CA ASP A 132 -17.61 6.63 -5.09
C ASP A 132 -18.83 6.82 -4.16
N ASP A 133 -18.79 7.82 -3.27
CA ASP A 133 -19.95 8.19 -2.42
C ASP A 133 -21.01 8.96 -3.21
#